data_AF-A0A0W4ZSU2-F1
#
_entry.id   AF-A0A0W4ZSU2-F1
#
_cell.length_a   1.000
_cell.length_b   1.000
_cell.length_c   1.000
_cell.angle_alpha   90.00
_cell.angle_beta   90.00
_cell.angle_gamma   90.00
#
_symmetry.space_group_name_H-M   'P 1'
#
loop_
_entity.id
_entity.type
_entity.pdbx_description
1 polymer ?
#
loop_
_entity_poly.entity_id
_entity_poly.type
_entity_poly.pdbx_seq_one_letter_code
_entity_poly.pdbx_strand_id
1 'polypeptide(L)'
;MVQKNVEWIKEKRKNINKKHERFRSENSGTGGLCRLKKKIRDLERLVRRGSMPADVQLNIERELQSLYFDFKMIQESKKKHILQEKYKMVRFFEKKKATRYLKRAQKQLMEANDEDERKKLENIIHQCQVDLNYITEFPCSKKYISLYKSPSENSSTEQERIMIWKDIEQKCKKKYESE
;
A
#
# COMPACT_ATOMS: atom_id res chain seq x y z
N MET A 1 10.22 52.07 17.79
CA MET A 1 10.87 51.04 16.93
C MET A 1 11.20 49.71 17.64
N VAL A 2 11.22 49.65 18.98
CA VAL A 2 11.62 48.42 19.72
C VAL A 2 10.52 47.34 19.76
N GLN A 3 9.23 47.71 19.79
CA GLN A 3 8.12 46.74 19.89
C GLN A 3 7.96 45.84 18.66
N LYS A 4 8.21 46.35 17.44
CA LYS A 4 8.15 45.55 16.20
C LYS A 4 9.22 44.44 16.16
N ASN A 5 10.35 44.63 16.85
CA ASN A 5 11.43 43.64 16.90
C ASN A 5 11.10 42.47 17.84
N VAL A 6 10.32 42.72 18.90
CA VAL A 6 9.87 41.68 19.86
C VAL A 6 8.77 40.80 19.26
N GLU A 7 7.85 41.39 18.50
CA GLU A 7 6.83 40.63 17.76
C GLU A 7 7.43 39.77 16.67
N TRP A 8 8.41 40.28 15.91
CA TRP A 8 9.12 39.50 14.89
C TRP A 8 9.86 38.28 15.48
N ILE A 9 10.44 38.41 16.68
CA ILE A 9 11.08 37.30 17.41
C ILE A 9 10.02 36.29 17.91
N LYS A 10 8.87 36.75 18.39
CA LYS A 10 7.76 35.89 18.85
C LYS A 10 7.12 35.12 17.68
N GLU A 11 6.96 35.76 16.53
CA GLU A 11 6.46 35.17 15.27
C GLU A 11 7.41 34.05 14.79
N LYS A 12 8.73 34.33 14.76
CA LYS A 12 9.74 33.33 14.42
C LYS A 12 9.78 32.16 15.41
N ARG A 13 9.67 32.41 16.72
CA ARG A 13 9.60 31.35 17.74
C ARG A 13 8.35 30.46 17.58
N LYS A 14 7.17 31.05 17.29
CA LYS A 14 5.96 30.27 16.98
C LYS A 14 6.13 29.41 15.74
N ASN A 15 6.75 29.94 14.68
CA ASN A 15 6.96 29.21 13.43
C ASN A 15 7.98 28.06 13.57
N ILE A 16 9.01 28.24 14.41
CA ILE A 16 9.98 27.19 14.76
C ILE A 16 9.32 26.07 15.58
N ASN A 17 8.49 26.41 16.57
CA ASN A 17 7.75 25.39 17.36
C ASN A 17 6.77 24.59 16.49
N LYS A 18 6.07 25.25 15.56
CA LYS A 18 5.14 24.60 14.62
C LYS A 18 5.87 23.65 13.65
N LYS A 19 7.14 23.95 13.29
CA LYS A 19 8.01 23.04 12.53
C LYS A 19 8.47 21.84 13.37
N HIS A 20 8.85 22.04 14.62
CA HIS A 20 9.26 20.97 15.53
C HIS A 20 8.12 20.00 15.88
N GLU A 21 6.89 20.48 15.99
CA GLU A 21 5.71 19.67 16.29
C GLU A 21 5.32 18.76 15.11
N ARG A 22 5.43 19.28 13.86
CA ARG A 22 5.30 18.48 12.63
C ARG A 22 6.39 17.41 12.53
N PHE A 23 7.63 17.76 12.88
CA PHE A 23 8.76 16.81 12.87
C PHE A 23 8.63 15.70 13.92
N ARG A 24 8.06 16.00 15.11
CA ARG A 24 7.75 14.97 16.13
C ARG A 24 6.61 14.04 15.71
N SER A 25 5.60 14.57 15.02
CA SER A 25 4.48 13.78 14.49
C SER A 25 4.97 12.74 13.46
N GLU A 26 5.87 13.12 12.56
CA GLU A 26 6.46 12.21 11.55
C GLU A 26 7.44 11.19 12.14
N ASN A 27 8.15 11.53 13.23
CA ASN A 27 9.10 10.62 13.89
C ASN A 27 8.48 9.64 14.91
N SER A 28 7.16 9.69 15.10
CA SER A 28 6.45 8.75 15.99
C SER A 28 6.57 7.30 15.51
N GLY A 29 6.58 7.06 14.19
CA GLY A 29 6.68 5.73 13.58
C GLY A 29 8.10 5.13 13.49
N THR A 30 9.14 5.96 13.53
CA THR A 30 10.56 5.55 13.57
C THR A 30 11.06 5.43 15.00
N GLY A 31 10.69 6.38 15.87
CA GLY A 31 10.90 6.31 17.31
C GLY A 31 10.25 5.08 17.94
N GLY A 32 9.05 4.71 17.48
CA GLY A 32 8.36 3.48 17.88
C GLY A 32 9.12 2.20 17.52
N LEU A 33 9.61 2.07 16.28
CA LEU A 33 10.32 0.84 15.85
C LEU A 33 11.68 0.68 16.53
N CYS A 34 12.43 1.76 16.69
CA CYS A 34 13.69 1.75 17.41
C CYS A 34 13.48 1.41 18.90
N ARG A 35 12.41 1.91 19.52
CA ARG A 35 12.02 1.56 20.89
C ARG A 35 11.61 0.10 21.01
N LEU A 36 10.87 -0.44 20.04
CA LEU A 36 10.45 -1.85 20.01
C LEU A 36 11.67 -2.78 19.90
N LYS A 37 12.60 -2.48 18.97
CA LYS A 37 13.87 -3.23 18.84
C LYS A 37 14.76 -3.13 20.08
N LYS A 38 14.72 -2.02 20.82
CA LYS A 38 15.42 -1.89 22.12
C LYS A 38 14.79 -2.83 23.14
N LYS A 39 13.47 -2.74 23.35
CA LYS A 39 12.73 -3.61 24.26
C LYS A 39 12.96 -5.09 24.00
N ILE A 40 12.85 -5.55 22.74
CA ILE A 40 13.10 -6.94 22.37
C ILE A 40 14.51 -7.37 22.80
N ARG A 41 15.54 -6.59 22.44
CA ARG A 41 16.93 -6.91 22.81
C ARG A 41 17.15 -6.90 24.32
N ASP A 42 16.53 -5.97 25.04
CA ASP A 42 16.68 -5.85 26.49
C ASP A 42 16.04 -7.06 27.20
N LEU A 43 14.83 -7.47 26.80
CA LEU A 43 14.16 -8.66 27.32
C LEU A 43 14.90 -9.95 26.95
N GLU A 44 15.40 -10.09 25.72
CA GLU A 44 16.22 -11.25 25.34
C GLU A 44 17.52 -11.36 26.16
N ARG A 45 18.14 -10.22 26.49
CA ARG A 45 19.34 -10.20 27.35
C ARG A 45 18.99 -10.57 28.78
N LEU A 46 17.81 -10.14 29.25
CA LEU A 46 17.31 -10.49 30.58
C LEU A 46 17.04 -11.99 30.69
N VAL A 47 16.36 -12.59 29.71
CA VAL A 47 16.12 -14.05 29.64
C VAL A 47 17.43 -14.82 29.57
N ARG A 48 18.36 -14.42 28.69
CA ARG A 48 19.68 -15.06 28.55
C ARG A 48 20.53 -15.03 29.81
N ARG A 49 20.31 -14.06 30.71
CA ARG A 49 21.04 -13.98 31.98
C ARG A 49 20.62 -15.07 32.97
N GLY A 50 19.41 -15.63 32.84
CA GLY A 50 18.92 -16.75 33.65
C GLY A 50 18.77 -16.49 35.17
N SER A 51 18.95 -15.24 35.62
CA SER A 51 18.97 -14.89 37.05
C SER A 51 17.56 -14.77 37.69
N MET A 52 16.50 -15.15 36.98
CA MET A 52 15.11 -14.88 37.35
C MET A 52 14.34 -16.18 37.65
N PRO A 53 13.33 -16.17 38.54
CA PRO A 53 12.44 -17.31 38.78
C PRO A 53 11.69 -17.76 37.51
N ALA A 54 11.34 -19.04 37.43
CA ALA A 54 10.71 -19.65 36.25
C ALA A 54 9.41 -18.94 35.82
N ASP A 55 8.54 -18.58 36.77
CA ASP A 55 7.28 -17.87 36.47
C ASP A 55 7.52 -16.51 35.80
N VAL A 56 8.56 -15.80 36.23
CA VAL A 56 8.94 -14.50 35.66
C VAL A 56 9.55 -14.67 34.27
N GLN A 57 10.38 -15.70 34.07
CA GLN A 57 10.93 -16.01 32.75
C GLN A 57 9.83 -16.29 31.73
N LEU A 58 8.84 -17.11 32.10
CA LEU A 58 7.72 -17.47 31.24
C LEU A 58 6.90 -16.23 30.83
N ASN A 59 6.65 -15.31 31.78
CA ASN A 59 5.95 -14.06 31.47
C ASN A 59 6.75 -13.17 30.50
N ILE A 60 8.08 -13.07 30.68
CA ILE A 60 8.95 -12.31 29.76
C ILE A 60 8.96 -12.96 28.37
N GLU A 61 9.00 -14.29 28.27
CA GLU A 61 8.96 -14.99 26.99
C GLU A 61 7.65 -14.73 26.23
N ARG A 62 6.50 -14.75 26.94
CA ARG A 62 5.21 -14.36 26.35
C ARG A 62 5.21 -12.92 25.86
N GLU A 63 5.74 -11.99 26.66
CA GLU A 63 5.85 -10.58 26.25
C GLU A 63 6.75 -10.45 25.01
N LEU A 64 7.87 -11.15 24.99
CA LEU A 64 8.84 -11.14 23.90
C LEU A 64 8.23 -11.67 22.59
N GLN A 65 7.40 -12.72 22.66
CA GLN A 65 6.62 -13.21 21.53
C GLN A 65 5.63 -12.14 21.01
N SER A 66 4.92 -11.46 21.90
CA SER A 66 4.01 -10.37 21.52
C SER A 66 4.76 -9.23 20.81
N LEU A 67 5.91 -8.81 21.35
CA LEU A 67 6.71 -7.74 20.75
C LEU A 67 7.28 -8.14 19.38
N TYR A 68 7.60 -9.42 19.18
CA TYR A 68 8.01 -9.93 17.86
C TYR A 68 6.89 -9.89 16.83
N PHE A 69 5.68 -10.24 17.24
CA PHE A 69 4.50 -10.13 16.39
C PHE A 69 4.27 -8.67 15.96
N ASP A 70 4.29 -7.74 16.90
CA ASP A 70 4.16 -6.31 16.62
C ASP A 70 5.26 -5.80 15.69
N PHE A 71 6.50 -6.25 15.92
CA PHE A 71 7.64 -5.90 15.08
C PHE A 71 7.44 -6.34 13.63
N LYS A 72 6.97 -7.57 13.42
CA LYS A 72 6.66 -8.12 12.09
C LYS A 72 5.54 -7.32 11.42
N MET A 73 4.45 -7.03 12.14
CA MET A 73 3.33 -6.24 11.61
C MET A 73 3.76 -4.84 11.16
N ILE A 74 4.58 -4.16 11.96
CA ILE A 74 5.14 -2.84 11.60
C ILE A 74 6.07 -2.94 10.40
N GLN A 75 6.88 -4.00 10.32
CA GLN A 75 7.79 -4.19 9.18
C GLN A 75 7.01 -4.46 7.89
N GLU A 76 5.94 -5.26 7.94
CA GLU A 76 5.06 -5.52 6.81
C GLU A 76 4.30 -4.27 6.37
N SER A 77 3.77 -3.47 7.30
CA SER A 77 3.10 -2.21 6.97
C SER A 77 4.05 -1.21 6.31
N LYS A 78 5.29 -1.11 6.79
CA LYS A 78 6.34 -0.30 6.15
C LYS A 78 6.65 -0.78 4.74
N LYS A 79 6.80 -2.08 4.52
CA LYS A 79 7.01 -2.65 3.17
C LYS A 79 5.84 -2.32 2.24
N LYS A 80 4.60 -2.50 2.71
CA LYS A 80 3.38 -2.15 1.96
C LYS A 80 3.35 -0.67 1.59
N HIS A 81 3.67 0.22 2.54
CA HIS A 81 3.72 1.67 2.30
C HIS A 81 4.74 2.05 1.23
N ILE A 82 5.97 1.53 1.33
CA ILE A 82 7.03 1.80 0.34
C ILE A 82 6.60 1.35 -1.06
N LEU A 83 6.03 0.15 -1.18
CA LEU A 83 5.53 -0.36 -2.46
C LEU A 83 4.36 0.50 -2.98
N GLN A 84 3.42 0.86 -2.11
CA GLN A 84 2.29 1.68 -2.47
C GLN A 84 2.75 3.04 -3.00
N GLU A 85 3.68 3.73 -2.33
CA GLU A 85 4.23 5.00 -2.81
C GLU A 85 4.96 4.85 -4.14
N LYS A 86 5.81 3.83 -4.26
CA LYS A 86 6.58 3.56 -5.49
C LYS A 86 5.68 3.34 -6.70
N TYR A 87 4.57 2.63 -6.53
CA TYR A 87 3.67 2.26 -7.62
C TYR A 87 2.40 3.13 -7.70
N LYS A 88 2.20 4.09 -6.78
CA LYS A 88 1.02 4.97 -6.73
C LYS A 88 0.81 5.67 -8.06
N MET A 89 1.87 6.24 -8.62
CA MET A 89 1.78 7.00 -9.88
C MET A 89 1.60 6.09 -11.09
N VAL A 90 2.30 4.95 -11.14
CA VAL A 90 2.13 3.96 -12.22
C VAL A 90 0.68 3.48 -12.27
N ARG A 91 0.12 3.06 -11.12
CA ARG A 91 -1.29 2.65 -11.00
C ARG A 91 -2.25 3.79 -11.34
N PHE A 92 -1.94 5.03 -10.96
CA PHE A 92 -2.76 6.19 -11.32
C PHE A 92 -2.84 6.41 -12.84
N PHE A 93 -1.71 6.36 -13.55
CA PHE A 93 -1.69 6.50 -15.00
C PHE A 93 -2.41 5.36 -15.71
N GLU A 94 -2.21 4.11 -15.25
CA GLU A 94 -2.92 2.97 -15.82
C GLU A 94 -4.43 3.04 -15.54
N LYS A 95 -4.85 3.45 -14.34
CA LYS A 95 -6.26 3.67 -14.02
C LYS A 95 -6.87 4.74 -14.94
N LYS A 96 -6.15 5.84 -15.17
CA LYS A 96 -6.58 6.89 -16.11
C LYS A 96 -6.67 6.36 -17.55
N LYS A 97 -5.78 5.44 -17.94
CA LYS A 97 -5.80 4.80 -19.27
C LYS A 97 -6.99 3.86 -19.43
N ALA A 98 -7.20 2.95 -18.48
CA ALA A 98 -8.30 1.98 -18.45
C ALA A 98 -9.67 2.71 -18.44
N THR A 99 -9.83 3.72 -17.58
CA THR A 99 -11.05 4.54 -17.54
C THR A 99 -11.33 5.28 -18.85
N ARG A 100 -10.30 5.78 -19.53
CA ARG A 100 -10.46 6.41 -20.85
C ARG A 100 -10.87 5.39 -21.90
N TYR A 101 -10.29 4.19 -21.91
CA TYR A 101 -10.67 3.14 -22.85
C TYR A 101 -12.10 2.65 -22.60
N LEU A 102 -12.47 2.45 -21.35
CA LEU A 102 -13.83 2.10 -20.96
C LEU A 102 -14.83 3.14 -21.48
N LYS A 103 -14.61 4.44 -21.21
CA LYS A 103 -15.49 5.51 -21.70
C LYS A 103 -15.57 5.56 -23.23
N ARG A 104 -14.44 5.34 -23.92
CA ARG A 104 -14.41 5.31 -25.39
C ARG A 104 -15.22 4.15 -25.94
N ALA A 105 -15.03 2.95 -25.39
CA ALA A 105 -15.74 1.76 -25.84
C ALA A 105 -17.25 1.86 -25.56
N GLN A 106 -17.65 2.42 -24.41
CA GLN A 106 -19.05 2.72 -24.11
C GLN A 106 -19.68 3.69 -25.10
N LYS A 107 -18.97 4.77 -25.45
CA LYS A 107 -19.46 5.73 -26.45
C LYS A 107 -19.61 5.07 -27.83
N GLN A 108 -18.62 4.29 -28.24
CA GLN A 108 -18.68 3.55 -29.50
C GLN A 108 -19.84 2.53 -29.52
N LEU A 109 -20.12 1.87 -28.39
CA LEU A 109 -21.24 0.92 -28.28
C LEU A 109 -22.59 1.61 -28.47
N MET A 110 -22.73 2.87 -28.05
CA MET A 110 -23.94 3.66 -28.27
C MET A 110 -24.11 4.11 -29.73
N GLU A 111 -23.01 4.28 -30.46
CA GLU A 111 -22.99 4.73 -31.86
C GLU A 111 -23.01 3.57 -32.87
N ALA A 112 -22.71 2.35 -32.42
CA ALA A 112 -22.62 1.16 -33.27
C ALA A 112 -24.02 0.60 -33.61
N ASN A 113 -24.27 0.41 -34.91
CA ASN A 113 -25.50 -0.22 -35.43
C ASN A 113 -25.32 -1.71 -35.76
N ASP A 114 -24.09 -2.17 -35.99
CA ASP A 114 -23.80 -3.54 -36.37
C ASP A 114 -23.64 -4.45 -35.15
N GLU A 115 -24.36 -5.57 -35.13
CA GLU A 115 -24.40 -6.50 -34.01
C GLU A 115 -23.03 -7.14 -33.70
N ASP A 116 -22.23 -7.41 -34.73
CA ASP A 116 -20.88 -7.96 -34.57
C ASP A 116 -19.89 -6.95 -33.99
N GLU A 117 -20.04 -5.66 -34.31
CA GLU A 117 -19.24 -4.59 -33.71
C GLU A 117 -19.62 -4.39 -32.25
N ARG A 118 -20.92 -4.45 -31.93
CA ARG A 118 -21.42 -4.35 -30.56
C ARG A 118 -20.84 -5.44 -29.66
N LYS A 119 -20.84 -6.70 -30.10
CA LYS A 119 -20.21 -7.81 -29.36
C LYS A 119 -18.71 -7.60 -29.12
N LYS A 120 -17.98 -7.09 -30.11
CA LYS A 120 -16.55 -6.76 -29.93
C LYS A 120 -16.35 -5.66 -28.90
N LEU A 121 -17.19 -4.63 -28.94
CA LEU A 121 -17.14 -3.50 -27.99
C LEU A 121 -17.50 -3.93 -26.57
N GLU A 122 -18.50 -4.80 -26.40
CA GLU A 122 -18.85 -5.39 -25.11
C GLU A 122 -17.69 -6.18 -24.49
N ASN A 123 -16.99 -6.99 -25.30
CA ASN A 123 -15.80 -7.70 -24.86
C ASN A 123 -14.68 -6.73 -24.42
N ILE A 124 -14.47 -5.63 -25.14
CA ILE A 124 -13.49 -4.60 -24.78
C ILE A 124 -13.90 -3.90 -23.47
N ILE A 125 -15.19 -3.61 -23.28
CA ILE A 125 -15.71 -3.01 -22.05
C ILE A 125 -15.45 -3.94 -20.87
N HIS A 126 -15.75 -5.23 -21.01
CA HIS A 126 -15.48 -6.24 -19.98
C HIS A 126 -14.00 -6.29 -19.63
N GLN A 127 -13.11 -6.36 -20.63
CA GLN A 127 -11.66 -6.33 -20.40
C GLN A 127 -11.22 -5.06 -19.66
N CYS A 128 -11.71 -3.88 -20.06
CA CYS A 128 -11.38 -2.62 -19.40
C CYS A 128 -11.89 -2.55 -17.95
N GLN A 129 -13.03 -3.19 -17.65
CA GLN A 129 -13.55 -3.31 -16.29
C GLN A 129 -12.66 -4.21 -15.43
N VAL A 130 -12.26 -5.38 -15.95
CA VAL A 130 -11.34 -6.28 -15.25
C VAL A 130 -9.98 -5.61 -15.05
N ASP A 131 -9.47 -4.87 -16.04
CA ASP A 131 -8.22 -4.09 -15.90
C ASP A 131 -8.32 -3.04 -14.79
N LEU A 132 -9.45 -2.34 -14.70
CA LEU A 132 -9.69 -1.35 -13.64
C LEU A 132 -9.68 -2.03 -12.27
N ASN A 133 -10.33 -3.19 -12.16
CA ASN A 133 -10.37 -4.00 -10.94
C ASN A 133 -9.00 -4.57 -10.59
N TYR A 134 -8.22 -4.99 -11.58
CA TYR A 134 -6.83 -5.40 -11.40
C TYR A 134 -6.03 -4.26 -10.77
N ILE A 135 -6.12 -3.04 -11.32
CA ILE A 135 -5.38 -1.88 -10.81
C ILE A 135 -5.83 -1.50 -9.40
N THR A 136 -7.12 -1.62 -9.05
CA THR A 136 -7.65 -1.23 -7.73
C THR A 136 -7.39 -2.29 -6.67
N GLU A 137 -7.68 -3.55 -6.96
CA GLU A 137 -7.62 -4.67 -6.00
C GLU A 137 -6.23 -5.31 -5.89
N PHE A 138 -5.25 -4.89 -6.70
CA PHE A 138 -3.90 -5.46 -6.63
C PHE A 138 -3.33 -5.40 -5.20
N PRO A 139 -2.79 -6.51 -4.66
CA PRO A 139 -2.23 -6.55 -3.32
C PRO A 139 -1.07 -5.57 -3.11
N CYS A 140 -1.18 -4.66 -2.14
CA CYS A 140 -0.11 -3.70 -1.79
C CYS A 140 1.15 -4.34 -1.20
N SER A 141 1.11 -5.64 -0.84
CA SER A 141 2.26 -6.41 -0.35
C SER A 141 3.16 -6.95 -1.46
N LYS A 142 2.68 -6.97 -2.71
CA LYS A 142 3.42 -7.49 -3.86
C LYS A 142 3.88 -6.36 -4.76
N LYS A 143 4.92 -6.63 -5.55
CA LYS A 143 5.39 -5.72 -6.60
C LYS A 143 4.32 -5.63 -7.68
N TYR A 144 3.91 -4.41 -8.03
CA TYR A 144 2.92 -4.20 -9.07
C TYR A 144 3.46 -4.61 -10.45
N ILE A 145 2.67 -5.38 -11.20
CA ILE A 145 2.96 -5.77 -12.59
C ILE A 145 2.04 -4.97 -13.50
N SER A 146 2.63 -4.13 -14.34
CA SER A 146 1.92 -3.19 -15.22
C SER A 146 1.23 -3.93 -16.37
N LEU A 147 0.00 -3.50 -16.68
CA LEU A 147 -0.81 -4.05 -17.78
C LEU A 147 -0.39 -3.46 -19.13
N TYR A 148 -0.13 -2.15 -19.17
CA TYR A 148 0.05 -1.41 -20.41
C TYR A 148 1.51 -1.08 -20.75
N LYS A 149 2.47 -1.64 -20.01
CA LYS A 149 3.89 -1.57 -20.37
C LYS A 149 4.20 -2.61 -21.45
N SER A 150 5.16 -2.30 -22.32
CA SER A 150 5.67 -3.27 -23.29
C SER A 150 6.07 -4.58 -22.60
N PRO A 151 5.82 -5.74 -23.23
CA PRO A 151 6.11 -7.03 -22.63
C PRO A 151 7.57 -7.05 -22.18
N SER A 152 7.79 -7.33 -20.90
CA SER A 152 9.13 -7.60 -20.41
C SER A 152 9.63 -8.89 -21.03
N GLU A 153 10.91 -8.99 -21.36
CA GLU A 153 11.56 -10.21 -21.87
C GLU A 153 11.35 -11.44 -20.96
N ASN A 154 10.95 -11.22 -19.70
CA ASN A 154 10.69 -12.27 -18.71
C ASN A 154 9.31 -12.91 -18.86
N SER A 155 9.27 -14.13 -19.41
CA SER A 155 8.06 -14.95 -19.55
C SER A 155 7.35 -15.24 -18.21
N SER A 156 8.10 -15.44 -17.11
CA SER A 156 7.52 -15.79 -15.80
C SER A 156 6.64 -14.68 -15.21
N THR A 157 7.05 -13.40 -15.33
CA THR A 157 6.26 -12.28 -14.79
C THR A 157 4.97 -12.05 -15.57
N GLU A 158 4.97 -12.41 -16.85
CA GLU A 158 3.80 -12.36 -17.71
C GLU A 158 2.77 -13.43 -17.29
N GLN A 159 3.25 -14.65 -17.02
CA GLN A 159 2.40 -15.72 -16.52
C GLN A 159 1.76 -15.35 -15.17
N GLU A 160 2.55 -14.83 -14.22
CA GLU A 160 2.01 -14.35 -12.95
C GLU A 160 0.93 -13.28 -13.13
N ARG A 161 1.14 -12.34 -14.05
CA ARG A 161 0.16 -11.30 -14.40
C ARG A 161 -1.15 -11.91 -14.89
N ILE A 162 -1.07 -12.84 -15.85
CA ILE A 162 -2.25 -13.51 -16.43
C ILE A 162 -3.01 -14.28 -15.36
N MET A 163 -2.31 -14.97 -14.46
CA MET A 163 -2.94 -15.71 -13.35
C MET A 163 -3.69 -14.77 -12.41
N ILE A 164 -3.05 -13.69 -11.96
CA ILE A 164 -3.70 -12.70 -11.08
C ILE A 164 -4.90 -12.03 -11.77
N TRP A 165 -4.78 -11.72 -13.06
CA TRP A 165 -5.87 -11.12 -13.83
C TRP A 165 -7.09 -12.04 -13.90
N LYS A 166 -6.88 -13.34 -14.17
CA LYS A 166 -7.95 -14.36 -14.17
C LYS A 166 -8.58 -14.54 -12.80
N ASP A 167 -7.78 -14.56 -11.73
CA ASP A 167 -8.30 -14.67 -10.36
C ASP A 167 -9.22 -13.48 -10.02
N ILE A 168 -8.84 -12.27 -10.43
CA ILE A 168 -9.64 -11.06 -10.22
C ILE A 168 -10.92 -11.11 -11.07
N GLU A 169 -10.85 -11.55 -12.32
CA GLU A 169 -12.05 -11.73 -13.16
C GLU A 169 -13.06 -12.69 -12.51
N GLN A 170 -12.59 -13.83 -12.01
CA GLN A 170 -13.44 -14.80 -11.30
C GLN A 170 -14.04 -14.21 -10.03
N LYS A 171 -13.26 -13.44 -9.28
CA LYS A 171 -13.73 -12.77 -8.06
C LYS A 171 -14.80 -11.72 -8.36
N CYS A 172 -14.63 -10.95 -9.44
CA CYS A 172 -15.64 -9.99 -9.89
C CYS A 172 -16.94 -10.69 -10.26
N LYS A 173 -16.90 -11.80 -11.02
CA LYS A 173 -18.09 -12.58 -11.38
C LYS A 173 -18.86 -13.05 -10.15
N LYS A 174 -18.16 -13.67 -9.19
CA LYS A 174 -18.75 -14.12 -7.91
C LYS A 174 -19.43 -12.99 -7.13
N LYS A 175 -18.85 -11.79 -7.15
CA LYS A 175 -19.43 -10.63 -6.44
C LYS A 175 -20.80 -10.24 -7.00
N TYR A 176 -20.94 -10.23 -8.32
CA TYR A 176 -22.22 -9.93 -8.98
C TYR A 176 -23.26 -11.05 -8.84
N GLU A 177 -22.84 -12.29 -8.61
CA GLU A 177 -23.75 -13.42 -8.36
C GLU A 177 -24.26 -13.48 -6.90
N SER A 178 -23.55 -12.85 -5.97
CA SER A 178 -23.89 -12.81 -4.55
C SER A 178 -24.74 -11.61 -4.11
N GLU A 179 -24.86 -10.60 -4.98
CA GLU A 179 -25.67 -9.39 -4.80
C GLU A 179 -27.03 -9.54 -5.50
#